data_AF-A0A9Q1KMW8-F1
#
_entry.id   AF-A0A9Q1KMW8-F1
#
_cell.length_a   1.000
_cell.length_b   1.000
_cell.length_c   1.000
_cell.angle_alpha   90.00
_cell.angle_beta   90.00
_cell.angle_gamma   90.00
#
_symmetry.space_group_name_H-M   'P 1'
#
loop_
_entity.id
_entity.type
_entity.pdbx_description
1 polymer ?
#
loop_
_entity_poly.entity_id
_entity_poly.type
_entity_poly.pdbx_seq_one_letter_code
_entity_poly.pdbx_strand_id
1 'polypeptide(L)'
;MRQQSKLEWINNGDQCIKLFFTKMKQRKQANYIYSINDATGMRVDGFSAAAKVMIEFYHQLIGEQQTNHWWGYTTVIDVCWYWAKLCKVKEEFKWGSDVQHKWHWKGDPMGTYKVQLGYEWYLNLKSMKPLRTKIIWTRPATPRHSFIAWCLMQHKMPVNTIIARYIQGIPTGCDLYNKEEETQEHHFFQCTYTQQIWQNTSLWLKIQCTSSTL
;
A
#
# COMPACT_ATOMS: atom_id res chain seq x y z
N MET A 1 -11.53 -13.57 -28.21
CA MET A 1 -10.39 -13.96 -27.34
C MET A 1 -10.30 -13.15 -26.03
N ARG A 2 -10.20 -11.80 -26.01
CA ARG A 2 -10.05 -11.02 -24.74
C ARG A 2 -11.17 -11.22 -23.69
N GLN A 3 -12.39 -11.55 -24.11
CA GLN A 3 -13.53 -11.67 -23.22
C GLN A 3 -13.66 -13.08 -22.60
N GLN A 4 -13.24 -14.12 -23.32
CA GLN A 4 -13.25 -15.51 -22.84
C GLN A 4 -12.14 -15.76 -21.81
N SER A 5 -10.94 -15.23 -22.04
CA SER A 5 -9.83 -15.35 -21.06
C SER A 5 -10.13 -14.66 -19.73
N LYS A 6 -10.98 -13.62 -19.74
CA LYS A 6 -11.44 -12.91 -18.53
C LYS A 6 -12.51 -13.72 -17.78
N LEU A 7 -13.44 -14.35 -18.50
CA LEU A 7 -14.47 -15.24 -17.94
C LEU A 7 -13.86 -16.51 -17.35
N GLU A 8 -12.93 -17.16 -18.06
CA GLU A 8 -12.21 -18.32 -17.56
C GLU A 8 -11.35 -17.99 -16.34
N TRP A 9 -10.77 -16.80 -16.26
CA TRP A 9 -10.02 -16.36 -15.06
C TRP A 9 -10.90 -16.10 -13.84
N ILE A 10 -12.11 -15.55 -14.02
CA ILE A 10 -13.06 -15.36 -12.91
C ILE A 10 -13.50 -16.72 -12.34
N ASN A 11 -13.74 -17.68 -13.24
CA ASN A 11 -14.14 -19.05 -12.86
C ASN A 11 -12.98 -19.85 -12.25
N ASN A 12 -11.80 -19.85 -12.88
CA ASN A 12 -10.66 -20.71 -12.52
C ASN A 12 -9.58 -19.99 -11.69
N GLY A 13 -9.85 -18.78 -11.20
CA GLY A 13 -8.89 -18.00 -10.42
C GLY A 13 -8.49 -18.72 -9.13
N ASP A 14 -7.22 -18.57 -8.78
CA ASP A 14 -6.55 -19.25 -7.66
C ASP A 14 -7.33 -19.11 -6.33
N GLN A 15 -7.68 -20.23 -5.70
CA GLN A 15 -8.57 -20.23 -4.52
C GLN A 15 -7.91 -19.51 -3.32
N CYS A 16 -6.59 -19.58 -3.21
CA CYS A 16 -5.79 -18.88 -2.19
C CYS A 16 -5.96 -17.36 -2.27
N ILE A 17 -6.09 -16.82 -3.48
CA ILE A 17 -6.29 -15.38 -3.73
C ILE A 17 -7.70 -14.95 -3.29
N LYS A 18 -8.73 -15.77 -3.57
CA LYS A 18 -10.11 -15.50 -3.14
C LYS A 18 -10.24 -15.47 -1.61
N LEU A 19 -9.64 -16.45 -0.92
CA LEU A 19 -9.61 -16.50 0.55
C LEU A 19 -8.88 -15.29 1.13
N PHE A 20 -7.70 -14.95 0.60
CA PHE A 20 -6.93 -13.78 1.03
C PHE A 20 -7.73 -12.48 0.87
N PHE A 21 -8.30 -12.21 -0.31
CA PHE A 21 -9.07 -10.98 -0.52
C PHE A 21 -10.37 -10.95 0.29
N THR A 22 -11.02 -12.10 0.50
CA THR A 22 -12.19 -12.21 1.38
C THR A 22 -11.81 -11.88 2.82
N LYS A 23 -10.67 -12.39 3.31
CA LYS A 23 -10.17 -12.10 4.66
C LYS A 23 -9.77 -10.64 4.83
N MET A 24 -9.12 -10.04 3.82
CA MET A 24 -8.78 -8.62 3.81
C MET A 24 -10.04 -7.73 3.80
N LYS A 25 -11.08 -8.11 3.03
CA LYS A 25 -12.37 -7.42 3.03
C LYS A 25 -13.07 -7.54 4.38
N GLN A 26 -13.06 -8.73 5.00
CA GLN A 26 -13.60 -8.95 6.34
C GLN A 26 -12.89 -8.09 7.39
N ARG A 27 -11.55 -8.05 7.39
CA ARG A 27 -10.79 -7.17 8.30
C ARG A 27 -11.10 -5.70 8.07
N LYS A 28 -11.17 -5.27 6.80
CA LYS A 28 -11.54 -3.90 6.46
C LYS A 28 -12.93 -3.55 7.00
N GLN A 29 -13.91 -4.46 6.85
CA GLN A 29 -15.25 -4.32 7.40
C GLN A 29 -15.27 -4.28 8.94
N ALA A 30 -14.53 -5.17 9.59
CA ALA A 30 -14.43 -5.22 11.06
C ALA A 30 -13.76 -3.99 11.66
N ASN A 31 -12.86 -3.34 10.91
CA ASN A 31 -12.15 -2.14 11.35
C ASN A 31 -12.92 -0.84 11.05
N TYR A 32 -14.08 -0.89 10.39
CA TYR A 32 -14.92 0.29 10.20
C TYR A 32 -15.70 0.59 11.48
N ILE A 33 -15.46 1.77 12.04
CA ILE A 33 -16.30 2.29 13.13
C ILE A 33 -17.48 3.03 12.49
N TYR A 34 -18.63 2.36 12.42
CA TYR A 34 -19.87 2.93 11.90
C TYR A 34 -20.76 3.51 13.02
N SER A 35 -20.68 2.93 14.21
CA SER A 35 -21.51 3.31 15.36
C SER A 35 -20.65 3.52 16.60
N ILE A 36 -20.92 4.59 17.34
CA ILE A 36 -20.24 4.93 18.59
C ILE A 36 -21.26 5.52 19.57
N ASN A 37 -21.04 5.38 20.87
CA ASN A 37 -21.85 6.07 21.87
C ASN A 37 -21.23 7.44 22.14
N ASP A 38 -22.05 8.48 22.20
CA ASP A 38 -21.62 9.81 22.57
C ASP A 38 -21.37 9.94 24.09
N ALA A 39 -20.94 11.13 24.52
CA ALA A 39 -20.68 11.42 25.93
C ALA A 39 -21.92 11.30 26.84
N THR A 40 -23.13 11.32 26.26
CA THR A 40 -24.40 11.13 26.98
C THR A 40 -24.83 9.66 27.02
N GLY A 41 -24.08 8.76 26.37
CA GLY A 41 -24.39 7.34 26.25
C GLY A 41 -25.36 7.00 25.12
N MET A 42 -25.77 7.98 24.30
CA MET A 42 -26.62 7.71 23.14
C MET A 42 -25.79 7.15 22.00
N ARG A 43 -26.30 6.08 21.40
CA ARG A 43 -25.69 5.48 20.21
C ARG A 43 -25.96 6.36 18.99
N VAL A 44 -24.88 6.76 18.31
CA VAL A 44 -24.95 7.41 17.00
C VAL A 44 -24.43 6.46 15.93
N ASP A 45 -25.14 6.43 14.80
CA ASP A 45 -24.81 5.60 13.65
C ASP A 45 -24.44 6.50 12.44
N GLY A 46 -23.49 6.06 11.63
CA GLY A 46 -23.02 6.74 10.42
C GLY A 46 -21.60 7.30 10.54
N PHE A 47 -20.80 7.16 9.47
CA PHE A 47 -19.39 7.57 9.47
C PHE A 47 -19.16 9.04 9.86
N SER A 48 -19.98 9.95 9.35
CA SER A 48 -19.86 11.38 9.68
C SER A 48 -20.23 11.66 11.14
N ALA A 49 -21.26 10.99 11.66
CA ALA A 49 -21.70 11.16 13.04
C ALA A 49 -20.68 10.58 14.02
N ALA A 50 -20.18 9.37 13.73
CA ALA A 50 -19.12 8.75 14.52
C ALA A 50 -17.83 9.56 14.52
N ALA A 51 -17.42 10.12 13.37
CA ALA A 51 -16.28 11.01 13.29
C ALA A 51 -16.47 12.28 14.13
N LYS A 52 -17.67 12.88 14.09
CA LYS A 52 -17.99 14.07 14.90
C LYS A 52 -17.87 13.78 16.40
N VAL A 53 -18.44 12.67 16.87
CA VAL A 53 -18.35 12.26 18.28
C VAL A 53 -16.90 11.99 18.71
N MET A 54 -16.09 11.34 17.87
CA MET A 54 -14.66 11.15 18.18
C MET A 54 -13.92 12.48 18.30
N ILE A 55 -14.18 13.41 17.38
CA ILE A 55 -13.56 14.74 17.40
C ILE A 55 -13.94 15.48 18.68
N GLU A 56 -15.22 15.51 19.04
CA GLU A 56 -15.72 16.14 20.28
C GLU A 56 -15.10 15.52 21.53
N PHE A 57 -15.03 14.19 21.60
CA PHE A 57 -14.39 13.48 22.71
C PHE A 57 -12.92 13.88 22.87
N TYR A 58 -12.14 13.88 21.79
CA TYR A 58 -10.73 14.25 21.87
C TYR A 58 -10.53 15.74 22.16
N HIS A 59 -11.40 16.62 21.66
CA HIS A 59 -11.37 18.04 22.04
C HIS A 59 -11.59 18.23 23.54
N GLN A 60 -12.55 17.53 24.13
CA GLN A 60 -12.79 17.58 25.58
C GLN A 60 -11.64 16.98 26.38
N LEU A 61 -11.06 15.86 25.92
CA LEU A 61 -9.98 15.17 26.61
C LEU A 61 -8.67 15.99 26.62
N ILE A 62 -8.35 16.66 25.51
CA ILE A 62 -7.08 17.37 25.31
C ILE A 62 -7.20 18.85 25.73
N GLY A 63 -8.42 19.38 25.80
CA GLY A 63 -8.71 20.77 26.12
C GLY A 63 -8.40 21.74 24.96
N GLU A 64 -8.71 23.02 25.17
CA GLU A 64 -8.42 24.09 24.22
C GLU A 64 -6.96 24.53 24.42
N GLN A 65 -6.05 23.93 23.66
CA GLN A 65 -4.65 24.37 23.62
C GLN A 65 -4.63 25.74 22.94
N GLN A 66 -3.97 26.75 23.53
CA GLN A 66 -3.56 27.94 22.79
C GLN A 66 -2.55 27.50 21.74
N THR A 67 -3.05 27.14 20.56
CA THR A 67 -2.17 26.71 19.48
C THR A 67 -1.48 27.94 18.95
N ASN A 68 -0.17 28.02 19.15
CA ASN A 68 0.68 28.63 18.15
C ASN A 68 0.21 28.07 16.80
N HIS A 69 -0.10 28.98 15.87
CA HIS A 69 -0.53 28.69 14.50
C HIS A 69 0.07 27.36 13.99
N TRP A 70 -0.72 26.45 13.41
CA TRP A 70 -0.34 25.06 13.03
C TRP A 70 1.09 24.90 12.48
N TRP A 71 1.57 25.89 11.74
CA TRP A 71 2.91 25.96 11.16
C TRP A 71 4.05 26.14 12.18
N GLY A 72 3.81 26.84 13.29
CA GLY A 72 4.70 26.99 14.43
C GLY A 72 4.54 25.92 15.52
N TYR A 73 3.58 25.00 15.37
CA TYR A 73 3.41 23.90 16.32
C TYR A 73 4.62 22.93 16.28
N THR A 74 5.23 22.69 17.42
CA THR A 74 6.23 21.65 17.65
C THR A 74 5.65 20.55 18.54
N THR A 75 6.04 19.29 18.29
CA THR A 75 5.53 18.16 19.08
C THR A 75 6.06 18.20 20.51
N VAL A 76 5.18 17.96 21.48
CA VAL A 76 5.61 17.57 22.84
C VAL A 76 6.13 16.12 22.84
N ILE A 77 6.95 15.77 23.83
CA ILE A 77 7.76 14.54 23.87
C ILE A 77 6.89 13.27 23.88
N ASP A 78 5.63 13.35 24.35
CA ASP A 78 4.73 12.20 24.53
C ASP A 78 3.52 12.17 23.57
N VAL A 79 3.76 12.40 22.28
CA VAL A 79 2.70 12.27 21.25
C VAL A 79 2.68 10.88 20.60
N CYS A 80 1.49 10.41 20.20
CA CYS A 80 1.36 9.13 19.52
C CYS A 80 2.11 9.11 18.17
N TRP A 81 2.53 7.93 17.71
CA TRP A 81 3.32 7.76 16.49
C TRP A 81 2.68 8.42 15.26
N TYR A 82 1.35 8.35 15.13
CA TYR A 82 0.62 8.96 14.03
C TYR A 82 0.75 10.47 14.03
N TRP A 83 0.70 11.10 15.21
CA TRP A 83 0.86 12.54 15.35
C TRP A 83 2.29 12.98 15.06
N ALA A 84 3.28 12.25 15.60
CA ALA A 84 4.69 12.47 15.26
C ALA A 84 4.93 12.36 13.74
N LYS A 85 4.28 11.38 13.08
CA LYS A 85 4.35 11.21 11.64
C LYS A 85 3.69 12.37 10.88
N LEU A 86 2.52 12.84 11.31
CA LEU A 86 1.84 14.00 10.73
C LEU A 86 2.68 15.27 10.85
N CYS A 87 3.28 15.53 12.02
CA CYS A 87 4.17 16.66 12.21
C CYS A 87 5.43 16.55 11.32
N LYS A 88 6.01 15.36 11.18
CA LYS A 88 7.11 15.13 10.24
C LYS A 88 6.72 15.44 8.80
N VAL A 89 5.56 14.96 8.35
CA VAL A 89 5.04 15.24 6.99
C VAL A 89 4.78 16.73 6.80
N LYS A 90 4.25 17.42 7.82
CA LYS A 90 4.07 18.87 7.79
C LYS A 90 5.40 19.60 7.54
N GLU A 91 6.45 19.24 8.28
CA GLU A 91 7.78 19.84 8.09
C GLU A 91 8.36 19.57 6.70
N GLU A 92 8.15 18.37 6.13
CA GLU A 92 8.53 18.08 4.75
C GLU A 92 7.78 19.03 3.79
N PHE A 93 6.46 19.15 3.94
CA PHE A 93 5.61 19.95 3.05
C PHE A 93 5.84 21.47 3.13
N LYS A 94 6.41 22.00 4.23
CA LYS A 94 6.80 23.41 4.33
C LYS A 94 7.74 23.85 3.20
N TRP A 95 8.59 22.96 2.70
CA TRP A 95 9.51 23.26 1.61
C TRP A 95 8.81 23.49 0.26
N GLY A 96 7.62 22.90 0.07
CA GLY A 96 6.77 23.06 -1.12
C GLY A 96 5.86 24.29 -1.10
N SER A 97 5.70 24.93 0.05
CA SER A 97 4.91 26.15 0.23
C SER A 97 5.77 27.42 0.23
N ASP A 98 5.15 28.57 -0.06
CA ASP A 98 5.74 29.90 0.15
C ASP A 98 5.86 30.24 1.65
N VAL A 99 6.78 31.15 2.00
CA VAL A 99 7.32 31.44 3.34
C VAL A 99 6.29 32.05 4.30
N GLN A 100 5.08 32.40 3.85
CA GLN A 100 4.12 33.18 4.64
C GLN A 100 3.10 32.37 5.47
N HIS A 101 3.41 31.13 5.87
CA HIS A 101 2.54 30.31 6.74
C HIS A 101 1.08 30.16 6.22
N LYS A 102 0.87 30.39 4.93
CA LYS A 102 -0.34 30.09 4.20
C LYS A 102 0.03 29.03 3.18
N TRP A 103 -0.87 28.06 2.96
CA TRP A 103 -0.74 27.10 1.88
C TRP A 103 -0.80 27.84 0.53
N HIS A 104 0.31 28.46 0.13
CA HIS A 104 0.51 29.01 -1.20
C HIS A 104 1.54 28.10 -1.88
N TRP A 105 1.05 27.22 -2.75
CA TRP A 105 1.88 26.21 -3.38
C TRP A 105 2.77 26.83 -4.45
N LYS A 106 4.08 26.52 -4.42
CA LYS A 106 5.03 27.03 -5.41
C LYS A 106 4.66 26.51 -6.80
N GLY A 107 4.43 27.42 -7.75
CA GLY A 107 4.15 27.10 -9.16
C GLY A 107 2.67 27.06 -9.55
N ASP A 108 1.73 27.30 -8.63
CA ASP A 108 0.32 27.56 -8.98
C ASP A 108 0.03 29.07 -8.89
N PRO A 109 -0.50 29.72 -9.94
CA PRO A 109 -0.77 31.16 -9.93
C PRO A 109 -1.79 31.61 -8.86
N MET A 110 -2.65 30.69 -8.40
CA MET A 110 -3.63 30.95 -7.35
C MET A 110 -3.14 30.47 -5.98
N GLY A 111 -1.94 29.87 -5.90
CA GLY A 111 -1.38 29.28 -4.70
C GLY A 111 -2.12 28.04 -4.19
N THR A 112 -3.06 27.51 -4.95
CA THR A 112 -3.91 26.41 -4.50
C THR A 112 -3.16 25.09 -4.50
N TYR A 113 -3.25 24.34 -3.40
CA TYR A 113 -2.68 23.01 -3.34
C TYR A 113 -3.51 22.04 -4.21
N LYS A 114 -2.85 21.45 -5.21
CA LYS A 114 -3.39 20.33 -6.00
C LYS A 114 -2.56 19.10 -5.69
N VAL A 115 -3.24 17.97 -5.42
CA VAL A 115 -2.60 16.69 -5.09
C VAL A 115 -1.56 16.29 -6.14
N GLN A 116 -1.83 16.56 -7.43
CA GLN A 116 -0.88 16.32 -8.52
C GLN A 116 0.43 17.11 -8.34
N LEU A 117 0.35 18.43 -8.08
CA LEU A 117 1.53 19.27 -7.89
C LEU A 117 2.31 18.88 -6.63
N GLY A 118 1.60 18.51 -5.56
CA GLY A 118 2.20 17.94 -4.36
C GLY A 118 2.96 16.65 -4.62
N TYR A 119 2.38 15.76 -5.42
CA TYR A 119 2.99 14.49 -5.79
C TYR A 119 4.23 14.68 -6.68
N GLU A 120 4.15 15.55 -7.69
CA GLU A 120 5.29 15.87 -8.57
C GLU A 120 6.45 16.50 -7.80
N TRP A 121 6.18 17.45 -6.91
CA TRP A 121 7.17 18.04 -6.01
C TRP A 121 7.82 17.01 -5.10
N TYR A 122 7.03 16.13 -4.48
CA TYR A 122 7.53 15.06 -3.61
C TYR A 122 8.43 14.07 -4.36
N LEU A 123 8.05 13.71 -5.59
CA LEU A 123 8.85 12.86 -6.48
C LEU A 123 10.13 13.54 -7.00
N ASN A 124 10.18 14.86 -7.04
CA ASN A 124 11.40 15.58 -7.41
C ASN A 124 12.35 15.72 -6.22
N LEU A 125 11.83 15.83 -4.99
CA LEU A 125 12.61 15.82 -3.74
C LEU A 125 13.21 14.45 -3.44
N LYS A 126 12.45 13.38 -3.70
CA LYS A 126 12.94 12.01 -3.66
C LYS A 126 13.26 11.60 -5.08
N SER A 127 14.51 11.75 -5.51
CA SER A 127 15.07 11.42 -6.84
C SER A 127 14.82 10.01 -7.41
N MET A 128 13.84 9.27 -6.91
CA MET A 128 13.33 8.02 -7.45
C MET A 128 11.94 8.23 -8.04
N LYS A 129 11.85 8.62 -9.30
CA LYS A 129 10.84 7.96 -10.13
C LYS A 129 11.23 6.48 -10.13
N PRO A 130 10.35 5.54 -9.74
CA PRO A 130 10.67 4.13 -9.94
C PRO A 130 10.75 3.92 -11.46
N LEU A 131 11.97 3.91 -12.00
CA LEU A 131 12.32 3.51 -13.38
C LEU A 131 11.56 2.24 -13.79
N ARG A 132 11.35 1.40 -12.77
CA ARG A 132 10.59 0.18 -12.64
C ARG A 132 9.12 0.20 -13.14
N THR A 133 8.39 1.31 -13.04
CA THR A 133 6.97 1.35 -13.47
C THR A 133 6.81 1.21 -14.98
N LYS A 134 7.66 1.86 -15.77
CA LYS A 134 7.57 1.82 -17.25
C LYS A 134 7.84 0.43 -17.81
N ILE A 135 8.71 -0.35 -17.17
CA ILE A 135 9.07 -1.72 -17.58
C ILE A 135 7.86 -2.65 -17.43
N ILE A 136 7.12 -2.52 -16.34
CA ILE A 136 5.96 -3.39 -16.06
C ILE A 136 4.79 -3.09 -17.00
N TRP A 137 4.53 -1.80 -17.27
CA TRP A 137 3.36 -1.34 -18.02
C TRP A 137 3.66 -1.09 -19.50
N THR A 138 4.63 -1.81 -20.08
CA THR A 138 4.92 -1.71 -21.52
C THR A 138 3.72 -2.20 -22.36
N ARG A 139 3.43 -1.53 -23.48
CA ARG A 139 2.28 -1.84 -24.35
C ARG A 139 2.17 -3.31 -24.82
N PRO A 140 3.26 -4.04 -25.13
CA PRO A 140 3.15 -5.45 -25.52
C PRO A 140 2.90 -6.39 -24.33
N ALA A 141 3.06 -5.93 -23.09
CA ALA A 141 2.85 -6.77 -21.92
C ALA A 141 1.37 -7.09 -21.74
N THR A 142 1.08 -8.38 -21.55
CA THR A 142 -0.28 -8.82 -21.21
C THR A 142 -0.63 -8.25 -19.83
N PRO A 143 -1.79 -7.58 -19.64
CA PRO A 143 -2.13 -6.94 -18.37
C PRO A 143 -2.03 -7.84 -17.13
N ARG A 144 -2.31 -9.13 -17.28
CA ARG A 144 -2.15 -10.14 -16.22
C ARG A 144 -0.69 -10.26 -15.76
N HIS A 145 0.24 -10.38 -16.70
CA HIS A 145 1.66 -10.51 -16.39
C HIS A 145 2.22 -9.20 -15.84
N SER A 146 1.79 -8.06 -16.36
CA SER A 146 2.12 -6.75 -15.79
C SER A 146 1.67 -6.62 -14.34
N PHE A 147 0.44 -7.02 -14.03
CA PHE A 147 -0.06 -6.97 -12.66
C PHE A 147 0.74 -7.89 -11.71
N ILE A 148 1.03 -9.12 -12.13
CA ILE A 148 1.85 -10.06 -11.34
C ILE A 148 3.25 -9.48 -11.11
N ALA A 149 3.90 -8.96 -12.16
CA ALA A 149 5.21 -8.32 -12.06
C ALA A 149 5.19 -7.09 -11.14
N TRP A 150 4.13 -6.28 -11.18
CA TRP A 150 3.93 -5.16 -10.24
C TRP A 150 3.83 -5.65 -8.80
N CYS A 151 3.02 -6.68 -8.52
CA CYS A 151 2.90 -7.26 -7.19
C CYS A 151 4.23 -7.82 -6.68
N LEU A 152 4.97 -8.53 -7.54
CA LEU A 152 6.32 -9.03 -7.26
C LEU A 152 7.26 -7.89 -6.86
N MET A 153 7.30 -6.81 -7.65
CA MET A 153 8.20 -5.69 -7.40
C MET A 153 7.85 -4.86 -6.15
N GLN A 154 6.64 -5.03 -5.61
CA GLN A 154 6.21 -4.38 -4.37
C GLN A 154 6.32 -5.28 -3.14
N HIS A 155 6.81 -6.53 -3.30
CA HIS A 155 6.80 -7.57 -2.26
C HIS A 155 5.39 -7.84 -1.71
N LYS A 156 4.39 -7.87 -2.61
CA LYS A 156 2.96 -8.05 -2.27
C LYS A 156 2.35 -9.30 -2.89
N MET A 157 3.17 -10.27 -3.29
CA MET A 157 2.64 -11.55 -3.77
C MET A 157 1.96 -12.32 -2.63
N PRO A 158 0.82 -12.97 -2.87
CA PRO A 158 0.13 -13.77 -1.88
C PRO A 158 0.77 -15.16 -1.76
N VAL A 159 2.04 -15.21 -1.35
CA VAL A 159 2.74 -16.47 -1.02
C VAL A 159 2.36 -16.96 0.37
N ASN A 160 2.50 -18.26 0.65
CA ASN A 160 2.02 -18.87 1.88
C ASN A 160 2.54 -18.19 3.16
N THR A 161 3.81 -17.75 3.17
CA THR A 161 4.38 -16.98 4.30
C THR A 161 3.67 -15.65 4.57
N ILE A 162 3.14 -14.99 3.55
CA ILE A 162 2.35 -13.76 3.70
C ILE A 162 0.92 -14.09 4.14
N ILE A 163 0.31 -15.15 3.58
CA ILE A 163 -1.06 -15.54 3.92
C ILE A 163 -1.14 -16.02 5.38
N ALA A 164 -0.14 -16.77 5.87
CA ALA A 164 -0.04 -17.25 7.24
C ALA A 164 -0.04 -16.11 8.29
N ARG A 165 0.39 -14.89 7.93
CA ARG A 165 0.29 -13.71 8.82
C ARG A 165 -1.16 -13.29 9.10
N TYR A 166 -2.09 -13.66 8.23
CA TYR A 166 -3.50 -13.24 8.31
C TYR A 166 -4.46 -14.39 8.63
N ILE A 167 -4.06 -15.64 8.38
CA ILE A 167 -4.88 -16.84 8.59
C ILE A 167 -4.02 -17.87 9.33
N GLN A 168 -4.42 -18.21 10.56
CA GLN A 168 -3.74 -19.20 11.40
C GLN A 168 -3.91 -20.62 10.83
N GLY A 169 -2.88 -21.46 10.96
CA GLY A 169 -2.92 -22.86 10.55
C GLY A 169 -2.65 -23.15 9.07
N ILE A 170 -2.27 -22.13 8.28
CA ILE A 170 -1.83 -22.35 6.90
C ILE A 170 -0.39 -22.85 6.89
N PRO A 171 -0.09 -23.97 6.20
CA PRO A 171 1.28 -24.42 5.97
C PRO A 171 2.08 -23.34 5.24
N THR A 172 3.27 -22.98 5.73
CA THR A 172 4.17 -22.02 5.07
C THR A 172 5.08 -22.68 4.04
N GLY A 173 5.05 -24.01 3.91
CA GLY A 173 5.87 -24.74 2.95
C GLY A 173 5.52 -24.42 1.49
N CYS A 174 6.52 -24.56 0.63
CA CYS A 174 6.36 -24.47 -0.82
C CYS A 174 5.75 -25.75 -1.38
N ASP A 175 4.56 -25.66 -1.98
CA ASP A 175 3.84 -26.82 -2.52
C ASP A 175 4.55 -27.47 -3.73
N LEU A 176 5.49 -26.76 -4.36
CA LEU A 176 6.20 -27.23 -5.56
C LEU A 176 7.42 -28.09 -5.25
N TYR A 177 8.07 -27.87 -4.09
CA TYR A 177 9.30 -28.58 -3.71
C TYR A 177 9.31 -29.09 -2.26
N ASN A 178 8.30 -28.76 -1.46
CA ASN A 178 7.94 -29.28 -0.13
C ASN A 178 9.05 -29.33 0.93
N LYS A 179 10.13 -28.54 0.76
CA LYS A 179 11.31 -28.55 1.65
C LYS A 179 11.64 -27.20 2.28
N GLU A 180 11.17 -26.10 1.70
CA GLU A 180 11.46 -24.74 2.14
C GLU A 180 10.17 -23.93 2.28
N GLU A 181 10.21 -22.85 3.05
CA GLU A 181 9.09 -21.93 3.17
C GLU A 181 8.84 -21.19 1.85
N GLU A 182 7.57 -21.05 1.47
CA GLU A 182 7.16 -20.31 0.30
C GLU A 182 7.23 -18.80 0.55
N THR A 183 8.39 -18.24 0.23
CA THR A 183 8.60 -16.80 0.10
C THR A 183 8.42 -16.35 -1.34
N GLN A 184 8.35 -15.05 -1.57
CA GLN A 184 8.28 -14.50 -2.93
C GLN A 184 9.56 -14.83 -3.71
N GLU A 185 10.70 -14.74 -3.04
CA GLU A 185 12.02 -15.04 -3.59
C GLU A 185 12.14 -16.54 -3.92
N HIS A 186 11.68 -17.40 -3.00
CA HIS A 186 11.66 -18.84 -3.23
C HIS A 186 10.74 -19.21 -4.40
N HIS A 187 9.48 -18.76 -4.37
CA HIS A 187 8.48 -19.14 -5.37
C HIS A 187 8.86 -18.73 -6.80
N PHE A 188 9.62 -17.64 -7.01
CA PHE A 188 9.99 -17.20 -8.37
C PHE A 188 11.43 -17.48 -8.78
N PHE A 189 12.38 -17.58 -7.84
CA PHE A 189 13.81 -17.57 -8.19
C PHE A 189 14.63 -18.69 -7.53
N GLN A 190 14.29 -19.13 -6.33
CA GLN A 190 15.11 -20.11 -5.59
C GLN A 190 14.54 -21.53 -5.63
N CYS A 191 13.22 -21.68 -5.86
CA CYS A 191 12.58 -22.98 -5.95
C CYS A 191 13.16 -23.76 -7.14
N THR A 192 13.68 -24.96 -6.86
CA THR A 192 14.29 -25.86 -7.85
C THR A 192 13.37 -26.12 -9.04
N TYR A 193 12.08 -26.32 -8.79
CA TYR A 193 11.07 -26.48 -9.84
C TYR A 193 11.00 -25.25 -10.75
N THR A 194 10.94 -24.04 -10.18
CA THR A 194 10.92 -22.81 -10.98
C THR A 194 12.23 -22.52 -11.70
N GLN A 195 13.38 -22.85 -11.10
CA GLN A 195 14.68 -22.72 -11.76
C GLN A 195 14.76 -23.59 -13.01
N GLN A 196 14.24 -24.82 -12.96
CA GLN A 196 14.15 -25.70 -14.14
C GLN A 196 13.26 -25.08 -15.23
N ILE A 197 12.12 -24.49 -14.85
CA ILE A 197 11.26 -23.77 -15.81
C ILE A 197 12.01 -22.60 -16.45
N TRP A 198 12.72 -21.80 -15.65
CA TRP A 198 13.50 -20.68 -16.16
C TRP A 198 14.59 -21.13 -17.12
N GLN A 199 15.33 -22.19 -16.78
CA GLN A 199 16.37 -22.77 -17.65
C GLN A 199 15.79 -23.26 -18.98
N ASN A 200 14.69 -24.02 -18.94
CA ASN A 200 14.04 -24.53 -20.14
C ASN A 200 13.49 -23.39 -21.01
N THR A 201 12.87 -22.39 -20.39
CA THR A 201 12.31 -21.23 -21.10
C THR A 201 13.41 -20.36 -21.70
N SER A 202 14.52 -20.14 -20.98
CA SER A 202 15.66 -19.36 -21.45
C SER A 202 16.36 -20.04 -22.62
N LEU A 203 16.52 -21.37 -22.57
CA LEU A 203 17.03 -22.17 -23.68
C LEU A 203 16.13 -22.06 -24.91
N TRP A 204 14.82 -22.20 -24.74
CA TRP A 204 13.84 -22.08 -25.82
C TRP A 204 13.85 -20.69 -26.47
N LEU A 205 13.89 -19.63 -25.66
CA LEU A 205 13.93 -18.24 -26.13
C LEU A 205 15.33 -17.79 -26.60
N LYS A 206 16.36 -18.62 -26.42
CA LYS A 206 17.77 -18.28 -26.69
C LYS A 206 18.23 -17.01 -25.96
N ILE A 207 17.74 -16.81 -24.74
CA ILE A 207 18.12 -15.69 -23.87
C ILE A 207 19.16 -16.20 -22.88
N GLN A 208 20.31 -15.53 -22.81
CA GLN A 208 21.29 -15.79 -21.77
C GLN A 208 20.83 -15.10 -20.48
N CYS A 209 20.13 -15.85 -19.62
CA CYS A 209 19.93 -15.42 -18.24
C CYS A 209 21.23 -15.65 -17.47
N THR A 210 22.07 -14.63 -17.35
CA THR A 210 23.15 -14.61 -16.36
C THR A 210 22.50 -14.57 -14.99
N SER A 211 22.35 -15.75 -14.38
CA SER A 211 21.87 -15.92 -13.01
C SER A 211 22.95 -15.42 -12.06
N SER A 212 23.09 -14.12 -11.94
CA SER A 212 23.87 -13.49 -10.89
C SER A 212 23.15 -12.21 -10.45
N THR A 213 22.42 -12.36 -9.35
CA THR A 213 21.89 -11.27 -8.50
C THR A 213 20.77 -10.42 -9.10
N LEU A 214 19.53 -10.78 -8.73
CA LEU A 214 18.48 -9.81 -8.41
C LEU A 214 18.32 -9.73 -6.90
#